data_AF-A0A1G1L9I4-F1
#
_entry.id   AF-A0A1G1L9I4-F1
#
_cell.length_a   1.000
_cell.length_b   1.000
_cell.length_c   1.000
_cell.angle_alpha   90.00
_cell.angle_beta   90.00
_cell.angle_gamma   90.00
#
_symmetry.space_group_name_H-M   'P 1'
#
loop_
_entity.id
_entity.type
_entity.pdbx_description
1 polymer ?
#
loop_
_entity_poly.entity_id
_entity_poly.type
_entity_poly.pdbx_seq_one_letter_code
_entity_poly.pdbx_strand_id
1 'polypeptide(L)'
;MGRDGRDGFVSRRRFIELAAGGLACAAAGLSIFRDSGEAEAAEKLITKVSRPYDAETPVEAFASWITPNDRFFVRSHFGPPPSDRIDPASWRLSVKGLVARELSLSLSDLSRFEEVNVTAVVQCSGNGRAFYRPRAGGVQWRKGAVGNARWTGVRLRDVLAKAGVQAKAKHLHLLGADRPVLPSTPLFHRSIPLEKALHPDTILAYQMNGEPLPLLHGAPLRLIAPGWMADACVKWLTDLTLGETEAPGYYMQTAYRYPVRPVQPGEQINPADLRPVEAMIVKSLITSPHDGGTANGEIVVQ
;
A
#
# COMPACT_ATOMS: atom_id res chain seq x y z
N MET A 1 6.75 -4.90 -77.80
CA MET A 1 6.37 -3.50 -78.10
C MET A 1 5.17 -3.17 -77.21
N GLY A 2 5.31 -2.20 -76.29
CA GLY A 2 4.24 -1.72 -75.40
C GLY A 2 4.47 -1.97 -73.90
N ARG A 3 4.97 -0.95 -73.19
CA ARG A 3 4.97 -0.80 -71.72
C ARG A 3 3.69 -0.08 -71.27
N ASP A 4 3.12 -0.45 -70.12
CA ASP A 4 2.61 0.44 -69.05
C ASP A 4 2.20 -0.49 -67.87
N GLY A 5 2.53 -0.35 -66.59
CA GLY A 5 2.87 0.83 -65.81
C GLY A 5 1.66 1.32 -65.02
N ARG A 6 1.42 0.77 -63.80
CA ARG A 6 0.92 1.51 -62.61
C ARG A 6 0.57 0.63 -61.40
N ASP A 7 1.23 0.98 -60.30
CA ASP A 7 0.95 0.62 -58.92
C ASP A 7 -0.45 1.06 -58.46
N GLY A 8 -1.09 0.25 -57.61
CA GLY A 8 -2.39 0.55 -57.02
C GLY A 8 -2.41 0.33 -55.51
N PHE A 9 -2.01 1.37 -54.77
CA PHE A 9 -2.17 1.52 -53.33
C PHE A 9 -3.60 1.17 -52.86
N VAL A 10 -3.72 0.39 -51.78
CA VAL A 10 -4.99 0.16 -51.08
C VAL A 10 -5.45 1.49 -50.48
N SER A 11 -6.62 1.96 -50.89
CA SER A 11 -7.19 3.23 -50.43
C SER A 11 -7.68 3.13 -48.97
N ARG A 12 -7.58 4.23 -48.23
CA ARG A 12 -7.98 4.36 -46.81
C ARG A 12 -9.45 3.99 -46.52
N ARG A 13 -10.30 3.87 -47.53
CA ARG A 13 -11.70 3.41 -47.37
C ARG A 13 -11.85 1.90 -47.24
N ARG A 14 -10.90 1.10 -47.77
CA ARG A 14 -10.94 -0.38 -47.66
C ARG A 14 -10.43 -0.91 -46.31
N PHE A 15 -9.80 -0.06 -45.49
CA PHE A 15 -9.40 -0.38 -44.12
C PHE A 15 -10.55 -0.21 -43.11
N ILE A 16 -11.56 0.62 -43.44
CA ILE A 16 -12.71 0.88 -42.55
C ILE A 16 -13.79 -0.21 -42.68
N GLU A 17 -13.92 -0.86 -43.84
CA GLU A 17 -14.87 -1.97 -44.02
C GLU A 17 -14.45 -3.28 -43.33
N LEU A 18 -13.15 -3.48 -43.06
CA LEU A 18 -12.66 -4.59 -42.23
C LEU A 18 -12.79 -4.35 -40.71
N ALA A 19 -13.15 -3.13 -40.28
CA ALA A 19 -13.35 -2.78 -38.88
C ALA A 19 -14.83 -2.85 -38.42
N ALA A 20 -15.78 -3.09 -39.33
CA ALA A 20 -17.21 -3.09 -39.03
C ALA A 20 -17.86 -4.50 -38.99
N GLY A 21 -17.10 -5.56 -39.25
CA GLY A 21 -17.60 -6.94 -39.38
C GLY A 21 -17.19 -7.91 -38.27
N GLY A 22 -16.86 -7.42 -37.07
CA GLY A 22 -16.38 -8.23 -35.94
C GLY A 22 -17.21 -8.07 -34.66
N LEU A 23 -18.51 -7.81 -34.79
CA LEU A 23 -19.41 -7.53 -33.66
C LEU A 23 -20.47 -8.63 -33.47
N ALA A 24 -20.05 -9.88 -33.32
CA ALA A 24 -20.90 -10.96 -32.81
C ALA A 24 -20.02 -12.17 -32.42
N CYS A 25 -19.69 -12.26 -31.12
CA CYS A 25 -19.17 -13.42 -30.36
C CYS A 25 -18.03 -13.01 -29.41
N ALA A 26 -18.32 -12.20 -28.39
CA ALA A 26 -17.48 -12.09 -27.19
C ALA A 26 -18.31 -11.75 -25.93
N ALA A 27 -19.59 -12.11 -25.89
CA ALA A 27 -20.46 -11.92 -24.73
C ALA A 27 -20.44 -13.13 -23.75
N ALA A 28 -19.59 -14.12 -24.00
CA ALA A 28 -19.39 -15.26 -23.10
C ALA A 28 -17.88 -15.46 -22.91
N GLY A 29 -17.28 -14.76 -21.93
CA GLY A 29 -15.85 -14.94 -21.65
C GLY A 29 -15.15 -13.88 -20.81
N LEU A 30 -15.76 -12.72 -20.54
CA LEU A 30 -15.27 -11.80 -19.50
C LEU A 30 -16.15 -11.90 -18.25
N SER A 31 -16.10 -13.07 -17.61
CA SER A 31 -16.29 -13.11 -16.16
C SER A 31 -15.07 -12.43 -15.54
N ILE A 32 -15.10 -11.10 -15.48
CA ILE A 32 -14.18 -10.34 -14.65
C ILE A 32 -14.41 -10.87 -13.24
N PHE A 33 -13.41 -11.59 -12.70
CA PHE A 33 -13.32 -11.87 -11.28
C PHE A 33 -13.22 -10.54 -10.56
N ARG A 34 -14.37 -9.90 -10.36
CA ARG A 34 -14.52 -8.77 -9.47
C ARG A 34 -14.55 -9.41 -8.10
N ASP A 35 -13.42 -9.38 -7.42
CA ASP A 35 -13.35 -9.87 -6.05
C ASP A 35 -14.42 -9.13 -5.23
N SER A 36 -15.25 -9.88 -4.52
CA SER A 36 -16.41 -9.38 -3.79
C SER A 36 -16.04 -8.23 -2.84
N GLY A 37 -14.83 -8.27 -2.26
CA GLY A 37 -14.30 -7.22 -1.39
C GLY A 37 -13.94 -5.91 -2.10
N GLU A 38 -13.46 -5.95 -3.35
CA GLU A 38 -13.19 -4.73 -4.14
C GLU A 38 -14.48 -4.06 -4.60
N ALA A 39 -15.51 -4.85 -4.93
CA ALA A 39 -16.81 -4.34 -5.34
C ALA A 39 -17.53 -3.61 -4.20
N GLU A 40 -17.51 -4.16 -2.98
CA GLU A 40 -18.18 -3.58 -1.82
C GLU A 40 -17.48 -2.31 -1.32
N ALA A 41 -16.14 -2.28 -1.34
CA ALA A 41 -15.37 -1.11 -0.94
C ALA A 41 -15.62 0.12 -1.85
N ALA A 42 -15.90 -0.10 -3.14
CA ALA A 42 -16.09 0.96 -4.14
C ALA A 42 -17.30 1.87 -3.88
N GLU A 43 -18.30 1.43 -3.12
CA GLU A 43 -19.48 2.22 -2.77
C GLU A 43 -19.25 3.09 -1.51
N LYS A 44 -18.33 2.67 -0.64
CA LYS A 44 -18.09 3.27 0.67
C LYS A 44 -16.85 4.18 0.71
N LEU A 45 -15.98 4.09 -0.28
CA LEU A 45 -14.73 4.85 -0.40
C LEU A 45 -14.70 5.72 -1.65
N ILE A 46 -13.89 6.78 -1.62
CA ILE A 46 -13.66 7.64 -2.78
C ILE A 46 -12.57 7.01 -3.65
N THR A 47 -12.97 6.25 -4.66
CA THR A 47 -12.05 5.57 -5.59
C THR A 47 -11.15 6.57 -6.33
N LYS A 48 -9.83 6.31 -6.33
CA LYS A 48 -8.81 7.09 -7.05
C LYS A 48 -8.23 6.33 -8.24
N VAL A 49 -8.02 5.02 -8.05
CA VAL A 49 -7.56 4.10 -9.08
C VAL A 49 -8.38 2.82 -8.93
N SER A 50 -8.86 2.28 -10.05
CA SER A 50 -9.63 1.04 -10.05
C SER A 50 -8.74 -0.20 -10.10
N ARG A 51 -7.57 -0.13 -10.76
CA ARG A 51 -6.62 -1.24 -10.86
C ARG A 51 -5.15 -0.78 -10.83
N PRO A 52 -4.38 -1.10 -9.77
CA PRO A 52 -4.85 -1.68 -8.51
C PRO A 52 -5.88 -0.78 -7.81
N TYR A 53 -6.74 -1.36 -6.98
CA TYR A 53 -7.74 -0.58 -6.25
C TYR A 53 -7.06 0.31 -5.19
N ASP A 54 -7.14 1.62 -5.39
CA ASP A 54 -6.70 2.67 -4.46
C ASP A 54 -7.88 3.61 -4.19
N ALA A 55 -8.24 3.82 -2.92
CA ALA A 55 -9.40 4.61 -2.54
C ALA A 55 -9.20 5.33 -1.19
N GLU A 56 -9.84 6.51 -1.05
CA GLU A 56 -9.79 7.33 0.16
C GLU A 56 -10.98 7.10 1.07
N THR A 57 -10.72 7.25 2.37
CA THR A 57 -11.77 7.43 3.37
C THR A 57 -12.50 8.76 3.14
N PRO A 58 -13.84 8.79 3.04
CA PRO A 58 -14.61 10.02 3.08
C PRO A 58 -14.32 10.80 4.36
N VAL A 59 -14.20 12.13 4.29
CA VAL A 59 -13.77 12.96 5.43
C VAL A 59 -14.76 12.86 6.61
N GLU A 60 -16.02 12.62 6.30
CA GLU A 60 -17.12 12.43 7.24
C GLU A 60 -16.89 11.22 8.16
N ALA A 61 -16.15 10.20 7.70
CA ALA A 61 -15.85 9.02 8.49
C ALA A 61 -14.85 9.30 9.62
N PHE A 62 -14.18 10.45 9.62
CA PHE A 62 -13.26 10.88 10.69
C PHE A 62 -13.96 11.52 11.89
N ALA A 63 -15.30 11.63 11.87
CA ALA A 63 -16.08 12.01 13.05
C ALA A 63 -16.01 10.96 14.18
N SER A 64 -15.55 9.74 13.87
CA SER A 64 -15.29 8.68 14.86
C SER A 64 -13.80 8.51 15.12
N TRP A 65 -13.43 8.25 16.37
CA TRP A 65 -12.03 8.00 16.76
C TRP A 65 -11.40 6.82 16.03
N ILE A 66 -12.18 5.75 15.82
CA ILE A 66 -11.80 4.56 15.07
C ILE A 66 -12.50 4.58 13.72
N THR A 67 -11.72 4.50 12.65
CA THR A 67 -12.23 4.38 11.28
C THR A 67 -12.73 2.95 11.05
N PRO A 68 -14.00 2.74 10.67
CA PRO A 68 -14.53 1.41 10.35
C PRO A 68 -13.73 0.72 9.23
N ASN A 69 -13.64 -0.62 9.28
CA ASN A 69 -12.82 -1.40 8.33
C ASN A 69 -13.21 -1.17 6.85
N ASP A 70 -14.51 -1.02 6.59
CA ASP A 70 -15.09 -0.77 5.27
C ASP A 70 -15.01 0.70 4.82
N ARG A 71 -14.56 1.59 5.71
CA ARG A 71 -14.27 3.01 5.44
C ARG A 71 -12.78 3.32 5.52
N PHE A 72 -11.93 2.37 5.88
CA PHE A 72 -10.49 2.57 5.98
C PHE A 72 -9.86 2.65 4.58
N PHE A 73 -9.06 3.68 4.32
CA PHE A 73 -8.47 3.92 2.99
C PHE A 73 -7.68 2.69 2.50
N VAL A 74 -7.68 2.47 1.18
CA VAL A 74 -6.95 1.38 0.56
C VAL A 74 -5.86 1.95 -0.33
N ARG A 75 -4.62 1.51 -0.11
CA ARG A 75 -3.50 1.75 -1.03
C ARG A 75 -2.79 0.44 -1.35
N SER A 76 -2.62 0.11 -2.63
CA SER A 76 -1.92 -1.08 -3.11
C SER A 76 -1.13 -0.80 -4.39
N HIS A 77 0.16 -1.17 -4.45
CA HIS A 77 0.95 -0.99 -5.69
C HIS A 77 0.57 -1.99 -6.78
N PHE A 78 0.20 -3.22 -6.40
CA PHE A 78 -0.08 -4.30 -7.35
C PHE A 78 -1.43 -4.99 -7.15
N GLY A 79 -2.19 -4.62 -6.11
CA GLY A 79 -3.42 -5.30 -5.70
C GLY A 79 -3.15 -6.45 -4.73
N PRO A 80 -4.20 -7.15 -4.25
CA PRO A 80 -4.03 -8.31 -3.40
C PRO A 80 -3.33 -9.46 -4.15
N PRO A 81 -2.53 -10.28 -3.44
CA PRO A 81 -1.93 -11.46 -4.02
C PRO A 81 -3.00 -12.52 -4.36
N PRO A 82 -2.67 -13.48 -5.24
CA PRO A 82 -3.45 -14.70 -5.41
C PRO A 82 -3.71 -15.42 -4.07
N SER A 83 -4.90 -16.03 -3.93
CA SER A 83 -5.37 -16.61 -2.67
C SER A 83 -4.49 -17.75 -2.14
N ASP A 84 -3.83 -18.51 -3.01
CA ASP A 84 -2.88 -19.57 -2.65
C ASP A 84 -1.64 -19.04 -1.90
N ARG A 85 -1.28 -17.77 -2.08
CA ARG A 85 -0.15 -17.14 -1.37
C ARG A 85 -0.49 -16.65 0.02
N ILE A 86 -1.77 -16.57 0.34
CA ILE A 86 -2.30 -16.04 1.60
C ILE A 86 -3.26 -16.99 2.29
N ASP A 87 -3.36 -18.23 1.79
CA ASP A 87 -4.14 -19.29 2.41
C ASP A 87 -3.62 -19.55 3.84
N PRO A 88 -4.44 -19.35 4.88
CA PRO A 88 -4.04 -19.53 6.28
C PRO A 88 -3.40 -20.88 6.61
N ALA A 89 -3.77 -21.96 5.90
CA ALA A 89 -3.25 -23.31 6.17
C ALA A 89 -1.79 -23.47 5.71
N SER A 90 -1.46 -22.92 4.53
CA SER A 90 -0.16 -23.07 3.89
C SER A 90 0.76 -21.86 4.07
N TRP A 91 0.21 -20.69 4.39
CA TRP A 91 0.96 -19.44 4.59
C TRP A 91 2.01 -19.56 5.69
N ARG A 92 3.17 -18.95 5.48
CA ARG A 92 4.27 -18.88 6.45
C ARG A 92 4.93 -17.50 6.42
N LEU A 93 5.35 -17.03 7.60
CA LEU A 93 6.27 -15.92 7.77
C LEU A 93 7.71 -16.43 7.87
N SER A 94 8.56 -16.07 6.91
CA SER A 94 10.00 -16.33 6.96
C SER A 94 10.71 -15.21 7.72
N VAL A 95 11.52 -15.58 8.71
CA VAL A 95 12.44 -14.67 9.42
C VAL A 95 13.86 -15.16 9.19
N LYS A 96 14.67 -14.38 8.48
CA LYS A 96 15.98 -14.82 7.95
C LYS A 96 17.02 -13.71 7.91
N GLY A 97 18.20 -14.01 7.36
CA GLY A 97 19.32 -13.07 7.22
C GLY A 97 20.20 -13.05 8.46
N LEU A 98 20.48 -11.87 9.00
CA LEU A 98 21.35 -11.68 10.17
C LEU A 98 20.67 -12.06 11.50
N VAL A 99 20.31 -13.35 11.62
CA VAL A 99 19.70 -13.97 12.80
C VAL A 99 20.48 -15.23 13.19
N ALA A 100 20.39 -15.65 14.45
CA ALA A 100 21.04 -16.87 14.94
C ALA A 100 20.30 -18.13 14.46
N ARG A 101 18.97 -18.04 14.34
CA ARG A 101 18.11 -19.11 13.85
C ARG A 101 17.06 -18.55 12.91
N GLU A 102 17.06 -19.02 11.67
CA GLU A 102 15.97 -18.73 10.73
C GLU A 102 14.67 -19.40 11.20
N LEU A 103 13.56 -18.68 11.04
CA LEU A 103 12.22 -19.13 11.42
C LEU A 103 11.32 -19.22 10.19
N SER A 104 10.41 -20.18 10.21
CA SER A 104 9.26 -20.28 9.31
C SER A 104 8.03 -20.48 10.17
N LEU A 105 7.25 -19.43 10.38
CA LEU A 105 6.16 -19.39 11.36
C LEU A 105 4.81 -19.45 10.66
N SER A 106 3.94 -20.36 11.09
CA SER A 106 2.52 -20.34 10.73
C SER A 106 1.75 -19.31 11.56
N LEU A 107 0.48 -19.04 11.19
CA LEU A 107 -0.41 -18.24 12.03
C LEU A 107 -0.59 -18.87 13.43
N SER A 108 -0.61 -20.20 13.53
CA SER A 108 -0.68 -20.91 14.81
C SER A 108 0.60 -20.82 15.63
N ASP A 109 1.76 -20.57 15.02
CA ASP A 109 2.98 -20.31 15.78
C ASP A 109 2.99 -18.88 16.30
N LEU A 110 2.46 -17.93 15.52
CA LEU A 110 2.31 -16.54 15.95
C LEU A 110 1.35 -16.41 17.13
N SER A 111 0.25 -17.17 17.17
CA SER A 111 -0.69 -17.13 18.31
C SER A 111 -0.12 -17.63 19.64
N ARG A 112 1.12 -18.17 19.65
CA ARG A 112 1.82 -18.59 20.88
C ARG A 112 2.62 -17.47 21.54
N PHE A 113 2.78 -16.32 20.87
CA PHE A 113 3.35 -15.12 21.47
C PHE A 113 2.27 -14.35 22.25
N GLU A 114 2.69 -13.40 23.08
CA GLU A 114 1.75 -12.50 23.77
C GLU A 114 0.96 -11.68 22.74
N GLU A 115 -0.37 -11.77 22.81
CA GLU A 115 -1.26 -10.93 22.01
C GLU A 115 -1.29 -9.51 22.58
N VAL A 116 -1.17 -8.53 21.68
CA VAL A 116 -1.16 -7.11 22.03
C VAL A 116 -2.13 -6.34 21.15
N ASN A 117 -2.64 -5.24 21.70
CA ASN A 117 -3.52 -4.31 21.01
C ASN A 117 -2.86 -2.93 20.93
N VAL A 118 -2.76 -2.38 19.72
CA VAL A 118 -2.21 -1.04 19.47
C VAL A 118 -3.20 -0.23 18.67
N THR A 119 -3.66 0.89 19.20
CA THR A 119 -4.45 1.85 18.42
C THR A 119 -3.49 2.79 17.71
N ALA A 120 -3.49 2.77 16.38
CA ALA A 120 -2.56 3.55 15.58
C ALA A 120 -3.15 4.07 14.28
N VAL A 121 -2.78 5.30 13.96
CA VAL A 121 -3.01 5.93 12.67
C VAL A 121 -2.07 5.30 11.63
N VAL A 122 -2.63 4.97 10.47
CA VAL A 122 -1.88 4.64 9.27
C VAL A 122 -2.18 5.72 8.23
N GLN A 123 -1.15 6.42 7.75
CA GLN A 123 -1.28 7.52 6.78
C GLN A 123 -0.39 7.30 5.56
N CYS A 124 -0.95 7.45 4.36
CA CYS A 124 -0.17 7.42 3.13
C CYS A 124 0.79 8.62 3.05
N SER A 125 2.04 8.39 2.60
CA SER A 125 2.99 9.47 2.26
C SER A 125 2.45 10.48 1.26
N GLY A 126 1.52 10.04 0.42
CA GLY A 126 0.87 10.89 -0.56
C GLY A 126 -0.34 11.66 -0.04
N ASN A 127 -0.78 11.49 1.22
CA ASN A 127 -1.98 12.14 1.72
C ASN A 127 -1.86 13.67 1.59
N GLY A 128 -2.72 14.30 0.79
CA GLY A 128 -2.67 15.73 0.47
C GLY A 128 -2.02 16.07 -0.88
N ARG A 129 -1.54 15.09 -1.65
CA ARG A 129 -0.82 15.33 -2.91
C ARG A 129 -1.60 16.19 -3.92
N ALA A 130 -2.92 16.06 -3.98
CA ALA A 130 -3.77 16.83 -4.89
C ALA A 130 -3.72 18.35 -4.65
N PHE A 131 -3.23 18.79 -3.49
CA PHE A 131 -3.11 20.19 -3.12
C PHE A 131 -1.78 20.82 -3.53
N TYR A 132 -0.77 20.05 -3.97
CA TYR A 132 0.49 20.63 -4.45
C TYR A 132 0.29 21.52 -5.69
N ARG A 133 1.03 22.63 -5.73
CA ARG A 133 1.11 23.55 -6.87
C ARG A 133 2.59 23.82 -7.16
N PRO A 134 3.09 23.46 -8.37
CA PRO A 134 2.43 22.72 -9.44
C PRO A 134 2.06 21.29 -9.01
N ARG A 135 1.21 20.62 -9.80
CA ARG A 135 0.79 19.24 -9.49
C ARG A 135 1.99 18.30 -9.46
N ALA A 136 2.14 17.56 -8.37
CA ALA A 136 3.11 16.48 -8.26
C ALA A 136 2.57 15.18 -8.87
N GLY A 137 3.46 14.36 -9.45
CA GLY A 137 3.12 13.06 -10.02
C GLY A 137 2.67 12.03 -8.97
N GLY A 138 1.88 11.04 -9.41
CA GLY A 138 1.33 9.97 -8.58
C GLY A 138 -0.18 10.11 -8.33
N VAL A 139 -0.75 9.18 -7.54
CA VAL A 139 -2.18 9.18 -7.21
C VAL A 139 -2.54 10.48 -6.47
N GLN A 140 -3.58 11.16 -6.96
CA GLN A 140 -3.99 12.49 -6.47
C GLN A 140 -4.87 12.36 -5.23
N TRP A 141 -4.23 11.98 -4.12
CA TRP A 141 -4.85 11.91 -2.80
C TRP A 141 -5.21 13.32 -2.30
N ARG A 142 -6.45 13.49 -1.82
CA ARG A 142 -6.94 14.66 -1.09
C ARG A 142 -6.67 14.48 0.40
N LYS A 143 -7.71 14.42 1.22
CA LYS A 143 -7.62 14.47 2.70
C LYS A 143 -7.69 13.08 3.35
N GLY A 144 -8.24 12.11 2.64
CA GLY A 144 -8.70 10.83 3.18
C GLY A 144 -7.75 9.63 3.02
N ALA A 145 -6.48 9.85 2.68
CA ALA A 145 -5.49 8.76 2.61
C ALA A 145 -4.87 8.49 3.99
N VAL A 146 -5.73 8.31 4.99
CA VAL A 146 -5.41 8.12 6.40
C VAL A 146 -6.57 7.39 7.08
N GLY A 147 -6.28 6.62 8.13
CA GLY A 147 -7.29 6.04 9.00
C GLY A 147 -6.68 5.65 10.35
N ASN A 148 -7.52 5.58 11.39
CA ASN A 148 -7.11 5.16 12.73
C ASN A 148 -7.83 3.85 13.08
N ALA A 149 -7.10 2.85 13.55
CA ALA A 149 -7.66 1.54 13.88
C ALA A 149 -6.99 0.92 15.10
N ARG A 150 -7.70 0.02 15.76
CA ARG A 150 -7.14 -0.89 16.76
C ARG A 150 -6.57 -2.11 16.04
N TRP A 151 -5.27 -2.29 16.11
CA TRP A 151 -4.54 -3.40 15.51
C TRP A 151 -4.22 -4.43 16.57
N THR A 152 -4.54 -5.70 16.29
CA THR A 152 -4.30 -6.80 17.22
C THR A 152 -3.37 -7.83 16.58
N GLY A 153 -2.39 -8.27 17.34
CA GLY A 153 -1.28 -9.07 16.82
C GLY A 153 -0.23 -9.38 17.87
N VAL A 154 1.01 -9.61 17.41
CA VAL A 154 2.17 -9.91 18.27
C VAL A 154 3.24 -8.86 18.12
N ARG A 155 4.01 -8.59 19.17
CA ARG A 155 5.12 -7.63 19.08
C ARG A 155 6.21 -8.19 18.17
N LEU A 156 6.64 -7.38 17.20
CA LEU A 156 7.70 -7.78 16.27
C LEU A 156 9.00 -8.11 17.02
N ARG A 157 9.32 -7.33 18.05
CA ARG A 157 10.53 -7.53 18.87
C ARG A 157 10.62 -8.93 19.48
N ASP A 158 9.48 -9.54 19.85
CA ASP A 158 9.46 -10.85 20.51
C ASP A 158 9.72 -11.97 19.50
N VAL A 159 9.18 -11.82 18.28
CA VAL A 159 9.48 -12.70 17.14
C VAL A 159 10.97 -12.61 16.77
N LEU A 160 11.51 -11.39 16.71
CA LEU A 160 12.93 -11.17 16.43
C LEU A 160 13.84 -11.69 17.56
N ALA A 161 13.43 -11.56 18.81
CA ALA A 161 14.15 -12.14 19.95
C ALA A 161 14.22 -13.67 19.84
N LYS A 162 13.14 -14.32 19.43
CA LYS A 162 13.11 -15.78 19.17
C LYS A 162 14.08 -16.20 18.04
N ALA A 163 14.26 -15.37 17.02
CA ALA A 163 15.21 -15.61 15.94
C ALA A 163 16.67 -15.34 16.35
N GLY A 164 16.88 -14.48 17.35
CA GLY A 164 18.20 -14.07 17.84
C GLY A 164 18.91 -13.12 16.87
N VAL A 165 18.53 -11.84 16.86
CA VAL A 165 19.13 -10.83 15.97
C VAL A 165 20.64 -10.72 16.20
N GLN A 166 21.43 -10.80 15.13
CA GLN A 166 22.89 -10.65 15.21
C GLN A 166 23.30 -9.17 15.33
N ALA A 167 24.42 -8.89 16.02
CA ALA A 167 24.89 -7.53 16.32
C ALA A 167 25.10 -6.61 15.10
N LYS A 168 25.41 -7.21 13.94
CA LYS A 168 25.60 -6.47 12.68
C LYS A 168 24.31 -5.98 12.03
N ALA A 169 23.15 -6.55 12.40
CA ALA A 169 21.88 -6.12 11.83
C ALA A 169 21.59 -4.65 12.16
N LYS A 170 21.18 -3.88 11.14
CA LYS A 170 20.78 -2.46 11.26
C LYS A 170 19.42 -2.17 10.66
N HIS A 171 18.95 -3.01 9.74
CA HIS A 171 17.64 -2.87 9.10
C HIS A 171 16.90 -4.19 9.08
N LEU A 172 15.57 -4.09 9.09
CA LEU A 172 14.65 -5.17 8.81
C LEU A 172 13.99 -4.91 7.45
N HIS A 173 14.26 -5.79 6.49
CA HIS A 173 13.63 -5.78 5.18
C HIS A 173 12.27 -6.47 5.27
N LEU A 174 11.29 -5.92 4.56
CA LEU A 174 9.88 -6.25 4.61
C LEU A 174 9.39 -6.55 3.19
N LEU A 175 8.86 -7.75 2.99
CA LEU A 175 8.31 -8.17 1.71
C LEU A 175 6.93 -8.81 1.89
N GLY A 176 5.98 -8.36 1.07
CA GLY A 176 4.65 -8.95 0.96
C GLY A 176 4.54 -9.99 -0.15
N ALA A 177 3.42 -10.71 -0.17
CA ALA A 177 3.08 -11.69 -1.19
C ALA A 177 2.64 -11.08 -2.52
N ASP A 178 2.30 -9.79 -2.55
CA ASP A 178 1.84 -9.08 -3.76
C ASP A 178 2.93 -9.04 -4.83
N ARG A 179 2.52 -9.14 -6.10
CA ARG A 179 3.43 -9.20 -7.24
C ARG A 179 2.96 -8.28 -8.35
N PRO A 180 3.88 -7.56 -9.01
CA PRO A 180 3.52 -6.81 -10.19
C PRO A 180 3.06 -7.73 -11.31
N VAL A 181 2.22 -7.18 -12.19
CA VAL A 181 1.77 -7.88 -13.40
C VAL A 181 2.93 -8.18 -14.35
N LEU A 182 3.88 -7.25 -14.49
CA LEU A 182 5.04 -7.40 -15.35
C LEU A 182 6.28 -7.82 -14.52
N PRO A 183 6.99 -8.89 -14.90
CA PRO A 183 8.18 -9.35 -14.18
C PRO A 183 9.32 -8.31 -14.08
N SER A 184 9.39 -7.38 -15.03
CA SER A 184 10.38 -6.29 -15.04
C SER A 184 10.08 -5.19 -14.02
N THR A 185 8.88 -5.16 -13.46
CA THR A 185 8.51 -4.17 -12.44
C THR A 185 9.12 -4.60 -11.10
N PRO A 186 9.82 -3.71 -10.37
CA PRO A 186 10.37 -4.03 -9.06
C PRO A 186 9.29 -4.45 -8.05
N LEU A 187 9.60 -5.40 -7.17
CA LEU A 187 8.74 -5.79 -6.05
C LEU A 187 8.57 -4.64 -5.05
N PHE A 188 7.45 -4.61 -4.32
CA PHE A 188 7.25 -3.68 -3.21
C PHE A 188 8.05 -4.16 -2.00
N HIS A 189 9.34 -3.86 -2.04
CA HIS A 189 10.32 -4.22 -1.03
C HIS A 189 10.73 -2.96 -0.27
N ARG A 190 10.52 -2.98 1.06
CA ARG A 190 10.81 -1.86 1.95
C ARG A 190 11.66 -2.32 3.11
N SER A 191 12.20 -1.39 3.88
CA SER A 191 12.86 -1.71 5.15
C SER A 191 12.58 -0.63 6.18
N ILE A 192 12.66 -1.03 7.44
CA ILE A 192 12.70 -0.11 8.59
C ILE A 192 14.03 -0.29 9.34
N PRO A 193 14.57 0.76 10.00
CA PRO A 193 15.69 0.61 10.92
C PRO A 193 15.39 -0.40 12.03
N LEU A 194 16.41 -1.10 12.51
CA LEU A 194 16.26 -2.13 13.54
C LEU A 194 15.66 -1.56 14.83
N GLU A 195 16.01 -0.33 15.20
CA GLU A 195 15.40 0.37 16.33
C GLU A 195 13.87 0.45 16.19
N LYS A 196 13.39 0.82 15.00
CA LYS A 196 11.94 0.88 14.75
C LYS A 196 11.30 -0.51 14.78
N ALA A 197 11.98 -1.53 14.26
CA ALA A 197 11.52 -2.91 14.34
C ALA A 197 11.43 -3.45 15.79
N LEU A 198 12.35 -3.03 16.67
CA LEU A 198 12.39 -3.44 18.08
C LEU A 198 11.51 -2.57 19.01
N HIS A 199 10.96 -1.47 18.49
CA HIS A 199 10.07 -0.59 19.24
C HIS A 199 8.89 -1.38 19.84
N PRO A 200 8.51 -1.14 21.12
CA PRO A 200 7.47 -1.92 21.82
C PRO A 200 6.13 -1.95 21.09
N ASP A 201 5.77 -0.88 20.38
CA ASP A 201 4.50 -0.75 19.67
C ASP A 201 4.53 -1.20 18.20
N THR A 202 5.68 -1.65 17.68
CA THR A 202 5.74 -2.22 16.33
C THR A 202 5.27 -3.67 16.39
N ILE A 203 4.18 -3.97 15.68
CA ILE A 203 3.50 -5.27 15.76
C ILE A 203 3.32 -5.91 14.38
N LEU A 204 3.19 -7.22 14.41
CA LEU A 204 2.68 -8.04 13.31
C LEU A 204 1.20 -8.29 13.57
N ALA A 205 0.33 -7.58 12.86
CA ALA A 205 -1.12 -7.58 13.07
C ALA A 205 -1.82 -8.60 12.17
N TYR A 206 -2.71 -9.40 12.77
CA TYR A 206 -3.60 -10.35 12.09
C TYR A 206 -5.09 -10.02 12.29
N GLN A 207 -5.39 -8.97 13.05
CA GLN A 207 -6.74 -8.46 13.33
C GLN A 207 -6.76 -6.93 13.26
N MET A 208 -7.92 -6.39 12.88
CA MET A 208 -8.17 -4.97 12.74
C MET A 208 -9.58 -4.64 13.27
N ASN A 209 -9.64 -3.73 14.23
CA ASN A 209 -10.85 -3.30 14.93
C ASN A 209 -11.62 -4.43 15.62
N GLY A 210 -10.93 -5.47 16.08
CA GLY A 210 -11.53 -6.64 16.72
C GLY A 210 -12.03 -7.72 15.76
N GLU A 211 -11.91 -7.49 14.45
CA GLU A 211 -12.27 -8.44 13.41
C GLU A 211 -11.01 -9.02 12.75
N PRO A 212 -11.09 -10.20 12.10
CA PRO A 212 -10.02 -10.69 11.24
C PRO A 212 -9.56 -9.63 10.24
N LEU A 213 -8.25 -9.54 9.99
CA LEU A 213 -7.69 -8.53 9.09
C LEU A 213 -8.33 -8.67 7.68
N PRO A 214 -8.95 -7.61 7.12
CA PRO A 214 -9.53 -7.69 5.78
C PRO A 214 -8.47 -7.88 4.69
N LEU A 215 -8.83 -8.55 3.58
CA LEU A 215 -7.91 -8.86 2.48
C LEU A 215 -7.17 -7.62 1.95
N LEU A 216 -7.89 -6.55 1.61
CA LEU A 216 -7.31 -5.32 1.09
C LEU A 216 -6.41 -4.59 2.11
N HIS A 217 -6.56 -4.92 3.39
CA HIS A 217 -5.76 -4.40 4.50
C HIS A 217 -4.61 -5.33 4.91
N GLY A 218 -4.41 -6.44 4.20
CA GLY A 218 -3.18 -7.22 4.27
C GLY A 218 -3.30 -8.60 4.91
N ALA A 219 -4.49 -9.20 4.94
CA ALA A 219 -4.68 -10.57 5.43
C ALA A 219 -3.67 -11.57 4.80
N PRO A 220 -3.13 -12.55 5.55
CA PRO A 220 -3.48 -12.85 6.94
C PRO A 220 -2.62 -12.07 7.95
N LEU A 221 -1.57 -11.39 7.51
CA LEU A 221 -0.63 -10.68 8.38
C LEU A 221 -0.09 -9.42 7.72
N ARG A 222 -0.02 -8.33 8.47
CA ARG A 222 0.69 -7.12 8.07
C ARG A 222 1.61 -6.61 9.17
N LEU A 223 2.58 -5.79 8.80
CA LEU A 223 3.31 -4.99 9.77
C LEU A 223 2.54 -3.70 10.07
N ILE A 224 2.54 -3.30 11.34
CA ILE A 224 2.09 -1.98 11.81
C ILE A 224 3.26 -1.34 12.55
N ALA A 225 3.71 -0.19 12.04
CA ALA A 225 4.76 0.64 12.60
C ALA A 225 4.16 1.99 13.04
N PRO A 226 3.61 2.10 14.26
CA PRO A 226 2.94 3.32 14.71
C PRO A 226 3.86 4.55 14.62
N GLY A 227 3.30 5.70 14.24
CA GLY A 227 4.08 6.93 14.09
C GLY A 227 4.86 7.03 12.77
N TRP A 228 4.91 5.99 11.94
CA TRP A 228 5.57 6.00 10.64
C TRP A 228 4.55 6.01 9.48
N MET A 229 4.96 6.49 8.31
CA MET A 229 4.10 6.50 7.12
C MET A 229 3.77 5.07 6.68
N ALA A 230 2.61 4.93 6.02
CA ALA A 230 2.00 3.64 5.69
C ALA A 230 2.86 2.74 4.78
N ASP A 231 3.83 3.29 4.06
CA ASP A 231 4.77 2.49 3.25
C ASP A 231 5.74 1.63 4.09
N ALA A 232 5.88 1.91 5.39
CA ALA A 232 6.54 1.00 6.33
C ALA A 232 5.62 -0.13 6.82
N CYS A 233 4.30 0.02 6.70
CA CYS A 233 3.31 -0.94 7.21
C CYS A 233 2.93 -1.98 6.14
N VAL A 234 3.91 -2.80 5.73
CA VAL A 234 3.78 -3.77 4.62
C VAL A 234 2.64 -4.77 4.86
N LYS A 235 1.80 -4.95 3.83
CA LYS A 235 0.63 -5.85 3.80
C LYS A 235 1.00 -7.22 3.23
N TRP A 236 0.17 -8.23 3.51
CA TRP A 236 0.33 -9.60 2.99
C TRP A 236 1.74 -10.15 3.28
N LEU A 237 2.26 -9.85 4.47
CA LEU A 237 3.66 -10.02 4.82
C LEU A 237 4.07 -11.49 4.72
N THR A 238 5.20 -11.78 4.09
CA THR A 238 5.75 -13.15 3.99
C THR A 238 7.19 -13.26 4.43
N ASP A 239 7.98 -12.19 4.30
CA ASP A 239 9.40 -12.23 4.60
C ASP A 239 9.84 -11.04 5.46
N LEU A 240 10.64 -11.39 6.47
CA LEU A 240 11.39 -10.53 7.36
C LEU A 240 12.87 -10.89 7.22
N THR A 241 13.67 -10.03 6.60
CA THR A 241 15.12 -10.29 6.40
C THR A 241 15.96 -9.25 7.12
N LEU A 242 16.78 -9.67 8.07
CA LEU A 242 17.69 -8.78 8.79
C LEU A 242 18.94 -8.52 7.94
N GLY A 243 19.30 -7.26 7.76
CA GLY A 243 20.43 -6.81 6.95
C GLY A 243 21.22 -5.67 7.60
N GLU A 244 22.45 -5.46 7.12
CA GLU A 244 23.30 -4.35 7.55
C GLU A 244 22.88 -3.01 6.95
N THR A 245 22.19 -3.03 5.81
CA THR A 245 21.79 -1.86 5.02
C THR A 245 20.30 -1.88 4.72
N GLU A 246 19.76 -0.76 4.24
CA GLU A 246 18.38 -0.67 3.73
C GLU A 246 18.07 -1.74 2.67
N ALA A 247 16.79 -2.09 2.55
CA ALA A 247 16.33 -3.00 1.51
C ALA A 247 16.74 -2.49 0.11
N PRO A 248 17.29 -3.35 -0.76
CA PRO A 248 17.53 -2.96 -2.14
C PRO A 248 16.20 -2.83 -2.89
N GLY A 249 16.20 -1.99 -3.93
CA GLY A 249 15.10 -1.90 -4.88
C GLY A 249 14.41 -0.54 -4.90
N TYR A 250 13.64 -0.31 -5.96
CA TYR A 250 13.06 0.99 -6.31
C TYR A 250 12.25 1.62 -5.17
N TYR A 251 11.41 0.84 -4.48
CA TYR A 251 10.52 1.38 -3.45
C TYR A 251 11.22 1.79 -2.16
N MET A 252 12.44 1.30 -1.90
CA MET A 252 13.27 1.74 -0.78
C MET A 252 14.29 2.80 -1.20
N GLN A 253 14.97 2.58 -2.33
CA GLN A 253 16.13 3.36 -2.72
C GLN A 253 15.80 4.61 -3.56
N THR A 254 14.61 4.66 -4.18
CA THR A 254 14.25 5.73 -5.13
C THR A 254 12.91 6.36 -4.80
N ALA A 255 11.84 5.57 -4.75
CA ALA A 255 10.52 6.03 -4.31
C ALA A 255 10.48 6.22 -2.80
N TYR A 256 9.44 6.92 -2.32
CA TYR A 256 9.25 7.22 -0.89
C TYR A 256 10.47 7.90 -0.26
N ARG A 257 11.02 8.90 -0.95
CA ARG A 257 12.06 9.77 -0.43
C ARG A 257 11.69 11.23 -0.55
N TYR A 258 12.23 12.05 0.34
CA TYR A 258 12.02 13.49 0.36
C TYR A 258 13.36 14.22 0.55
N PRO A 259 13.49 15.45 0.03
CA PRO A 259 14.71 16.24 0.23
C PRO A 259 14.85 16.71 1.68
N VAL A 260 16.08 16.74 2.17
CA VAL A 260 16.41 17.25 3.53
C VAL A 260 16.20 18.75 3.70
N ARG A 261 15.94 19.47 2.60
CA ARG A 261 15.66 20.91 2.59
C ARG A 261 14.48 21.20 1.66
N PRO A 262 13.82 22.37 1.79
CA PRO A 262 12.91 22.85 0.77
C PRO A 262 13.58 22.94 -0.60
N VAL A 263 12.85 22.57 -1.65
CA VAL A 263 13.30 22.58 -3.04
C VAL A 263 12.23 23.21 -3.92
N GLN A 264 12.64 23.81 -5.03
CA GLN A 264 11.71 24.29 -6.03
C GLN A 264 11.13 23.13 -6.85
N PRO A 265 9.89 23.25 -7.34
CA PRO A 265 9.32 22.27 -8.24
C PRO A 265 10.20 22.05 -9.48
N GLY A 266 10.57 20.79 -9.75
CA GLY A 266 11.42 20.42 -10.89
C GLY A 266 12.93 20.58 -10.65
N GLU A 267 13.34 21.07 -9.48
CA GLU A 267 14.76 21.11 -9.08
C GLU A 267 15.36 19.70 -9.09
N GLN A 268 16.54 19.55 -9.67
CA GLN A 268 17.30 18.31 -9.58
C GLN A 268 17.95 18.22 -8.20
N ILE A 269 17.69 17.12 -7.51
CA ILE A 269 18.14 16.91 -6.14
C ILE A 269 19.22 15.85 -6.17
N ASN A 270 20.37 16.13 -5.55
CA ASN A 270 21.41 15.12 -5.36
C ASN A 270 20.82 13.95 -4.55
N PRO A 271 20.94 12.69 -5.00
CA PRO A 271 20.45 11.54 -4.24
C PRO A 271 20.97 11.48 -2.79
N ALA A 272 22.16 12.03 -2.51
CA ALA A 272 22.71 12.13 -1.15
C ALA A 272 21.91 13.06 -0.22
N ASP A 273 21.12 13.99 -0.79
CA ASP A 273 20.26 14.94 -0.07
C ASP A 273 18.82 14.44 0.07
N LEU A 274 18.54 13.20 -0.34
CA LEU A 274 17.26 12.55 -0.13
C LEU A 274 17.32 11.66 1.12
N ARG A 275 16.21 11.61 1.85
CA ARG A 275 16.01 10.69 2.97
C ARG A 275 14.78 9.83 2.73
N PRO A 276 14.78 8.56 3.17
CA PRO A 276 13.58 7.74 3.14
C PRO A 276 12.47 8.42 3.96
N VAL A 277 11.24 8.28 3.50
CA VAL A 277 10.06 8.62 4.28
C VAL A 277 9.99 7.67 5.47
N GLU A 278 9.90 8.23 6.67
CA GLU A 278 9.90 7.50 7.95
C GLU A 278 8.74 7.98 8.83
N ALA A 279 9.02 8.77 9.86
CA ALA A 279 8.05 9.29 10.81
C ALA A 279 7.01 10.21 10.14
N MET A 280 5.77 10.11 10.60
CA MET A 280 4.71 11.06 10.30
C MET A 280 5.10 12.46 10.80
N ILE A 281 4.94 13.46 9.95
CA ILE A 281 4.97 14.86 10.37
C ILE A 281 3.59 15.30 10.87
N VAL A 282 3.56 16.35 11.69
CA VAL A 282 2.31 16.92 12.20
C VAL A 282 1.37 17.27 11.06
N LYS A 283 0.12 16.83 11.18
CA LYS A 283 -0.97 17.11 10.24
C LYS A 283 -2.29 17.25 10.99
N SER A 284 -3.16 18.11 10.49
CA SER A 284 -4.53 18.29 10.96
C SER A 284 -5.51 18.33 9.80
N LEU A 285 -6.79 18.13 10.10
CA LEU A 285 -7.88 18.17 9.15
C LEU A 285 -9.12 18.70 9.85
N ILE A 286 -9.79 19.67 9.24
CA ILE A 286 -11.17 20.03 9.58
C ILE A 286 -12.08 19.07 8.82
N THR A 287 -12.91 18.35 9.57
CA THR A 287 -13.88 17.35 9.11
C THR A 287 -15.28 17.94 8.98
N SER A 288 -15.61 18.91 9.84
CA SER A 288 -16.85 19.69 9.80
C SER A 288 -16.59 21.14 10.20
N PRO A 289 -17.20 22.14 9.54
CA PRO A 289 -18.09 22.02 8.38
C PRO A 289 -17.34 21.60 7.10
N HIS A 290 -18.06 21.03 6.14
CA HIS A 290 -17.49 20.57 4.87
C HIS A 290 -17.07 21.74 3.96
N ASP A 291 -16.07 21.49 3.09
CA ASP A 291 -15.63 22.46 2.08
C ASP A 291 -16.83 22.91 1.21
N GLY A 292 -17.13 24.21 1.20
CA GLY A 292 -18.26 24.77 0.45
C GLY A 292 -19.63 24.65 1.14
N GLY A 293 -19.68 24.14 2.37
CA GLY A 293 -20.89 24.14 3.18
C GLY A 293 -21.31 25.56 3.60
N THR A 294 -22.61 25.79 3.75
CA THR A 294 -23.16 27.02 4.33
C THR A 294 -23.70 26.69 5.72
N ALA A 295 -23.36 27.52 6.71
CA ALA A 295 -23.87 27.38 8.08
C ALA A 295 -24.28 28.77 8.62
N ASN A 296 -25.35 28.81 9.42
CA ASN A 296 -25.87 30.00 10.07
C ASN A 296 -25.89 29.79 11.59
N GLY A 297 -25.57 30.82 12.37
CA GLY A 297 -25.54 30.75 13.83
C GLY A 297 -24.22 30.21 14.38
N GLU A 298 -24.26 29.52 15.52
CA GLU A 298 -23.08 28.93 16.14
C GLU A 298 -22.59 27.71 15.34
N ILE A 299 -21.30 27.65 15.05
CA ILE A 299 -20.68 26.61 14.23
C ILE A 299 -19.69 25.82 15.08
N VAL A 300 -19.91 24.51 15.19
CA VAL A 300 -18.97 23.58 15.81
C VAL A 300 -17.97 23.11 14.75
N VAL A 301 -16.70 23.40 14.96
CA VAL A 301 -15.60 22.95 14.10
C VAL A 301 -15.01 21.67 14.69
N GLN A 302 -14.96 20.62 13.89
CA GLN A 302 -14.36 19.32 14.23
C GLN A 302 -13.17 19.04 13.34
#